data_AF-A0AA35WG17-F1
#
_entry.id   AF-A0AA35WG17-F1
#
_cell.length_a   1.000
_cell.length_b   1.000
_cell.length_c   1.000
_cell.angle_alpha   90.00
_cell.angle_beta   90.00
_cell.angle_gamma   90.00
#
_symmetry.space_group_name_H-M   'P 1'
#
loop_
_entity.id
_entity.type
_entity.pdbx_description
1 polymer ?
#
loop_
_entity_poly.entity_id
_entity_poly.type
_entity_poly.pdbx_seq_one_letter_code
_entity_poly.pdbx_strand_id
1 'polypeptide(L)'
;MAQGRRRGQVLLHQALVEGKYKRVFSIGTKAITTYNPNTHEVTNQWCYNEFVGIAPSPKASNEFIITMKKGRKTQQMTFSTEFRPEVLTRTLMFSPLFCEQPRNETDKRFDAAKFHWDEAKVKVLLVVRRYCVSQVDITGHTLTDYKYKDIEYMAKVADHPGAFVVAAGGFGRLQLGTGALVVSSILDFFTFAVCPPYSETTEAEKFDMVLELISGLSPL
;
A
#
# COMPACT_ATOMS: atom_id res chain seq x y z
N MET A 1 -21.75 4.80 28.45
CA MET A 1 -21.06 5.85 27.67
C MET A 1 -19.57 5.73 27.94
N ALA A 2 -18.80 5.18 27.00
CA ALA A 2 -17.34 5.11 27.09
C ALA A 2 -16.77 5.62 25.78
N GLN A 3 -16.33 6.88 25.79
CA GLN A 3 -15.81 7.59 24.64
C GLN A 3 -14.31 7.26 24.52
N GLY A 4 -14.00 6.21 23.78
CA GLY A 4 -12.62 5.83 23.46
C GLY A 4 -11.98 6.84 22.51
N ARG A 5 -11.18 7.77 23.07
CA ARG A 5 -10.25 8.61 22.30
C ARG A 5 -9.25 7.70 21.59
N ARG A 6 -9.41 7.53 20.26
CA ARG A 6 -8.37 6.99 19.37
C ARG A 6 -7.19 7.97 19.38
N ARG A 7 -6.23 7.79 20.29
CA ARG A 7 -4.92 8.46 20.21
C ARG A 7 -4.27 8.00 18.91
N GLY A 8 -3.91 8.97 18.06
CA GLY A 8 -3.37 8.74 16.72
C GLY A 8 -2.25 7.72 16.75
N GLN A 9 -2.36 6.68 15.91
CA GLN A 9 -1.30 5.70 15.72
C GLN A 9 -0.10 6.40 15.08
N VAL A 10 0.87 6.78 15.89
CA VAL A 10 2.20 7.17 15.41
C VAL A 10 2.99 5.88 15.22
N LEU A 11 3.36 5.56 13.99
CA LEU A 11 4.37 4.55 13.76
C LEU A 11 5.75 5.19 13.89
N LEU A 12 6.58 4.60 14.73
CA LEU A 12 7.98 4.95 14.86
C LEU A 12 8.79 3.83 14.22
N HIS A 13 9.47 4.11 13.12
CA HIS A 13 10.52 3.23 12.62
C HIS A 13 11.86 3.94 12.71
N GLN A 14 12.90 3.21 13.09
CA GLN A 14 14.26 3.69 12.88
C GLN A 14 14.54 3.64 11.37
N ALA A 15 14.98 4.77 10.82
CA ALA A 15 15.41 4.89 9.44
C ALA A 15 16.75 5.62 9.38
N LEU A 16 17.62 5.18 8.48
CA LEU A 16 18.89 5.83 8.19
C LEU A 16 18.67 6.88 7.10
N VAL A 17 19.16 8.10 7.29
CA VAL A 17 19.25 9.10 6.21
C VAL A 17 20.58 8.88 5.48
N GLU A 18 20.52 8.53 4.20
CA GLU A 18 21.69 8.33 3.30
C GLU A 18 22.86 7.55 3.93
N GLY A 19 22.57 6.54 4.76
CA GLY A 19 23.59 5.70 5.43
C GLY A 19 24.50 6.40 6.45
N LYS A 20 24.38 7.72 6.65
CA LYS A 20 25.28 8.48 7.54
C LYS A 20 24.69 8.77 8.92
N TYR A 21 23.38 8.99 9.01
CA TYR A 21 22.75 9.42 10.27
C TYR A 21 21.50 8.62 10.60
N LYS A 22 21.49 7.98 11.78
CA LYS A 22 20.28 7.37 12.35
C LYS A 22 19.26 8.44 12.71
N ARG A 23 18.01 8.25 12.29
CA ARG A 23 16.86 9.07 12.65
C ARG A 23 15.68 8.17 13.04
N VAL A 24 14.85 8.66 13.95
CA VAL A 24 13.52 8.06 14.15
C VAL A 24 12.60 8.71 13.13
N PHE A 25 12.07 7.93 12.19
CA PHE A 25 11.11 8.38 11.19
C PHE A 25 9.70 8.13 11.72
N SER A 26 8.94 9.22 11.88
CA SER A 26 7.62 9.21 12.48
C SER A 26 6.59 9.66 11.46
N ILE A 27 5.55 8.84 11.30
CA ILE A 27 4.40 9.12 10.43
C ILE A 27 3.26 9.63 11.34
N GLY A 28 3.05 10.95 11.36
CA GLY A 28 2.00 11.59 12.15
C GLY A 28 0.76 11.91 11.31
N THR A 29 -0.35 12.28 11.94
CA THR A 29 -1.63 12.53 11.22
C THR A 29 -1.65 13.81 10.38
N LYS A 30 -0.64 14.69 10.53
CA LYS A 30 -0.53 15.97 9.81
C LYS A 30 0.79 16.15 9.05
N ALA A 31 1.81 15.40 9.45
CA ALA A 31 3.18 15.61 9.00
C ALA A 31 4.02 14.36 9.22
N ILE A 32 5.06 14.22 8.40
CA ILE A 32 6.18 13.33 8.67
C ILE A 32 7.21 14.10 9.50
N THR A 33 7.73 13.48 10.55
CA THR A 33 8.75 14.10 11.41
C THR A 33 9.92 13.14 11.60
N THR A 34 11.13 13.67 11.60
CA THR A 34 12.34 12.89 11.92
C THR A 34 12.98 13.41 13.18
N TYR A 35 13.38 12.50 14.07
CA TYR A 35 14.00 12.85 15.35
C TYR A 35 15.43 12.34 15.46
N ASN A 36 16.24 13.05 16.24
CA ASN A 36 17.50 12.52 16.73
C ASN A 36 17.20 11.34 17.68
N PRO A 37 17.77 10.15 17.45
CA PRO A 37 17.45 8.96 18.25
C PRO A 37 17.93 9.07 19.71
N ASN A 38 18.90 9.94 20.00
CA ASN A 38 19.46 10.08 21.34
C ASN A 38 18.81 11.23 22.12
N THR A 39 18.61 12.39 21.47
CA THR A 39 18.07 13.60 22.13
C THR A 39 16.56 13.74 22.00
N HIS A 40 15.94 12.97 21.10
CA HIS A 40 14.51 13.07 20.74
C HIS A 40 14.11 14.44 20.17
N GLU A 41 15.08 15.28 19.82
CA GLU A 41 14.82 16.57 19.19
C GLU A 41 14.36 16.37 17.75
N VAL A 42 13.42 17.20 17.33
CA VAL A 42 12.97 17.26 15.93
C VAL A 42 14.14 17.73 15.07
N THR A 43 14.49 16.93 14.07
CA THR A 43 15.53 17.27 13.08
C THR A 43 14.94 17.79 11.78
N ASN A 44 13.79 17.24 11.35
CA ASN A 44 13.01 17.75 10.24
C ASN A 44 11.53 17.47 10.47
N GLN A 45 10.67 18.32 9.91
CA GLN A 45 9.23 18.12 9.87
C GLN A 45 8.67 18.58 8.53
N TRP A 46 7.75 17.79 7.98
CA TRP A 46 7.19 17.96 6.66
C TRP A 46 5.67 17.80 6.73
N CYS A 47 4.95 18.92 6.61
CA CYS A 47 3.49 18.89 6.58
C CYS A 47 2.99 18.25 5.29
N TYR A 48 1.84 17.55 5.35
CA TYR A 48 1.31 16.87 4.16
C TYR A 48 0.96 17.84 3.02
N ASN A 49 0.57 19.07 3.32
CA ASN A 49 0.33 20.14 2.33
C ASN A 49 1.60 20.64 1.61
N GLU A 50 2.79 20.16 1.97
CA GLU A 50 4.05 20.38 1.24
C GLU A 50 4.66 19.05 0.75
N PHE A 51 4.10 17.91 1.18
CA PHE A 51 4.53 16.57 0.84
C PHE A 51 4.03 16.19 -0.55
N VAL A 52 4.94 15.88 -1.47
CA VAL A 52 4.58 15.49 -2.84
C VAL A 52 4.30 13.99 -2.89
N GLY A 53 5.21 13.19 -2.32
CA GLY A 53 5.06 11.74 -2.37
C GLY A 53 6.22 11.00 -1.74
N ILE A 54 6.06 9.69 -1.67
CA ILE A 54 7.05 8.73 -1.21
C ILE A 54 7.08 7.59 -2.21
N ALA A 55 8.26 7.08 -2.54
CA ALA A 55 8.41 5.98 -3.50
C ALA A 55 9.58 5.08 -3.10
N PRO A 56 9.58 3.80 -3.50
CA PRO A 56 10.77 2.95 -3.35
C PRO A 56 11.95 3.52 -4.14
N SER A 57 13.17 3.36 -3.61
CA SER A 57 14.39 3.72 -4.33
C SER A 57 14.70 2.64 -5.38
N PRO A 58 15.08 3.01 -6.61
CA PRO A 58 15.54 2.04 -7.59
C PRO A 58 16.95 1.50 -7.28
N LYS A 59 17.66 2.09 -6.28
CA LYS A 59 19.06 1.76 -5.99
C LYS A 59 19.22 0.61 -5.00
N ALA A 60 18.31 0.48 -4.04
CA ALA A 60 18.40 -0.52 -2.98
C ALA A 60 17.02 -0.94 -2.48
N SER A 61 16.86 -2.23 -2.20
CA SER A 61 15.60 -2.85 -1.78
C SER A 61 15.14 -2.46 -0.37
N ASN A 62 15.97 -1.78 0.42
CA ASN A 62 15.63 -1.24 1.73
C ASN A 62 15.54 0.30 1.71
N GLU A 63 15.73 0.95 0.56
CA GLU A 63 15.68 2.40 0.44
C GLU A 63 14.35 2.92 -0.12
N PHE A 64 13.97 4.10 0.33
CA PHE A 64 12.83 4.86 -0.19
C PHE A 64 13.20 6.34 -0.29
N ILE A 65 12.50 7.04 -1.17
CA ILE A 65 12.71 8.45 -1.47
C ILE A 65 11.44 9.20 -1.09
N ILE A 66 11.56 10.23 -0.26
CA ILE A 66 10.48 11.21 -0.07
C ILE A 66 10.74 12.40 -1.00
N THR A 67 9.67 12.97 -1.54
CA THR A 67 9.69 14.17 -2.38
C THR A 67 8.83 15.25 -1.72
N MET A 68 9.41 16.44 -1.54
CA MET A 68 8.83 17.57 -0.82
C MET A 68 8.89 18.84 -1.68
N LYS A 69 7.96 19.77 -1.48
CA LYS A 69 8.11 21.14 -1.99
C LYS A 69 9.13 21.91 -1.17
N LYS A 70 10.00 22.65 -1.85
CA LYS A 70 10.93 23.64 -1.28
C LYS A 70 10.81 24.92 -2.10
N GLY A 71 9.88 25.78 -1.68
CA GLY A 71 9.47 26.94 -2.47
C GLY A 71 8.83 26.50 -3.79
N ARG A 72 9.40 26.94 -4.92
CA ARG A 72 8.92 26.58 -6.27
C ARG A 72 9.51 25.27 -6.83
N LYS A 73 10.51 24.70 -6.17
CA LYS A 73 11.19 23.46 -6.60
C LYS A 73 10.78 22.31 -5.70
N THR A 74 11.07 21.09 -6.14
CA THR A 74 11.01 19.90 -5.28
C THR A 74 12.39 19.58 -4.71
N GLN A 75 12.40 18.97 -3.52
CA GLN A 75 13.57 18.40 -2.89
C GLN A 75 13.28 16.92 -2.62
N GLN A 76 14.27 16.07 -2.90
CA GLN A 76 14.21 14.66 -2.57
C GLN A 76 15.17 14.34 -1.41
N MET A 77 14.79 13.34 -0.62
CA MET A 77 15.65 12.78 0.42
C MET A 77 15.51 11.26 0.43
N THR A 78 16.64 10.56 0.48
CA THR A 78 16.68 9.10 0.52
C THR A 78 16.86 8.60 1.95
N PHE A 79 16.02 7.64 2.32
CA PHE A 79 16.03 6.96 3.60
C PHE A 79 16.19 5.46 3.38
N SER A 80 16.79 4.77 4.34
CA SER A 80 16.95 3.31 4.33
C SER A 80 16.38 2.70 5.61
N THR A 81 15.61 1.62 5.49
CA THR A 81 15.05 0.85 6.60
C THR A 81 14.67 -0.56 6.14
N GLU A 82 14.84 -1.55 7.00
CA GLU A 82 14.35 -2.92 6.76
C GLU A 82 12.81 -2.98 6.72
N PHE A 83 12.13 -2.02 7.36
CA PHE A 83 10.67 -1.92 7.38
C PHE A 83 10.10 -1.10 6.21
N ARG A 84 10.78 -1.07 5.05
CA ARG A 84 10.43 -0.22 3.91
C ARG A 84 8.97 -0.40 3.47
N PRO A 85 8.42 -1.63 3.32
CA PRO A 85 7.02 -1.83 2.92
C PRO A 85 6.03 -1.20 3.91
N GLU A 86 6.32 -1.27 5.21
CA GLU A 86 5.46 -0.71 6.26
C GLU A 86 5.48 0.83 6.23
N VAL A 87 6.67 1.43 6.08
CA VAL A 87 6.81 2.90 5.99
C VAL A 87 6.10 3.45 4.76
N LEU A 88 6.28 2.80 3.59
CA LEU A 88 5.60 3.18 2.35
C LEU A 88 4.08 3.09 2.53
N THR A 89 3.60 1.94 3.00
CA THR A 89 2.16 1.69 3.19
C THR A 89 1.52 2.71 4.12
N ARG A 90 2.10 2.94 5.30
CA ARG A 90 1.54 3.89 6.26
C ARG A 90 1.60 5.33 5.80
N THR A 91 2.65 5.71 5.08
CA THR A 91 2.77 7.07 4.56
C THR A 91 1.73 7.31 3.46
N LEU A 92 1.55 6.34 2.56
CA LEU A 92 0.59 6.42 1.45
C LEU A 92 -0.88 6.36 1.91
N MET A 93 -1.17 5.87 3.11
CA MET A 93 -2.50 6.04 3.74
C MET A 93 -2.90 7.52 3.87
N PHE A 94 -1.93 8.42 4.02
CA PHE A 94 -2.15 9.87 4.09
C PHE A 94 -2.00 10.56 2.74
N SER A 95 -1.86 9.83 1.63
CA SER A 95 -1.75 10.41 0.28
C SER A 95 -2.89 11.36 -0.11
N PRO A 96 -4.15 11.22 0.37
CA PRO A 96 -5.18 12.24 0.14
C PRO A 96 -4.87 13.60 0.79
N LEU A 97 -3.92 13.68 1.72
CA LEU A 97 -3.51 14.94 2.36
C LEU A 97 -2.30 15.58 1.67
N PHE A 98 -1.69 14.91 0.69
CA PHE A 98 -0.48 15.38 0.01
C PHE A 98 -0.76 16.63 -0.84
N CYS A 99 0.28 17.44 -1.05
CA CYS A 99 0.18 18.73 -1.72
C CYS A 99 -0.13 18.64 -3.20
N GLU A 100 0.19 17.51 -3.82
CA GLU A 100 -0.15 17.20 -5.19
C GLU A 100 -1.11 16.02 -5.15
N GLN A 101 -2.39 16.35 -5.19
CA GLN A 101 -3.38 15.34 -5.53
C GLN A 101 -3.35 15.14 -7.05
N PRO A 102 -3.35 13.89 -7.52
CA PRO A 102 -3.44 13.61 -8.94
C PRO A 102 -4.79 14.14 -9.46
N ARG A 103 -4.74 15.17 -10.32
CA ARG A 103 -5.92 15.95 -10.75
C ARG A 103 -7.01 15.12 -11.45
N ASN A 104 -6.67 13.92 -11.94
CA ASN A 104 -7.54 13.08 -12.78
C ASN A 104 -7.55 11.60 -12.37
N GLU A 105 -6.99 11.25 -11.22
CA GLU A 105 -6.86 9.84 -10.83
C GLU A 105 -8.09 9.42 -10.04
N THR A 106 -9.09 8.95 -10.76
CA THR A 106 -10.29 8.35 -10.16
C THR A 106 -9.95 6.98 -9.63
N ASP A 107 -10.33 6.73 -8.38
CA ASP A 107 -10.34 5.41 -7.73
C ASP A 107 -10.87 4.34 -8.72
N LYS A 108 -10.00 3.42 -9.16
CA LYS A 108 -10.38 2.35 -10.09
C LYS A 108 -11.19 1.30 -9.36
N ARG A 109 -12.34 0.95 -9.94
CA ARG A 109 -13.35 0.07 -9.34
C ARG A 109 -13.44 -1.24 -10.10
N PHE A 110 -13.50 -2.34 -9.37
CA PHE A 110 -13.59 -3.69 -9.92
C PHE A 110 -14.71 -4.46 -9.25
N ASP A 111 -15.59 -5.03 -10.06
CA ASP A 111 -16.54 -6.02 -9.58
C ASP A 111 -15.79 -7.29 -9.20
N ALA A 112 -16.06 -7.76 -7.98
CA ALA A 112 -15.44 -8.95 -7.44
C ALA A 112 -16.43 -9.75 -6.61
N ALA A 113 -16.00 -10.94 -6.20
CA ALA A 113 -16.73 -11.77 -5.28
C ALA A 113 -15.82 -12.23 -4.15
N LYS A 114 -16.30 -12.11 -2.91
CA LYS A 114 -15.67 -12.67 -1.74
C LYS A 114 -16.23 -14.07 -1.51
N PHE A 115 -15.35 -15.07 -1.50
CA PHE A 115 -15.69 -16.43 -1.14
C PHE A 115 -15.44 -16.61 0.36
N HIS A 116 -16.49 -17.05 1.03
CA HIS A 116 -16.43 -17.45 2.42
C HIS A 116 -16.19 -18.97 2.52
N TRP A 117 -15.81 -19.44 3.71
CA TRP A 117 -15.41 -20.84 3.90
C TRP A 117 -16.57 -21.84 3.71
N ASP A 118 -17.81 -21.37 3.83
CA ASP A 118 -19.04 -22.13 3.58
C ASP A 118 -19.45 -22.09 2.10
N GLU A 119 -18.51 -21.75 1.21
CA GLU A 119 -18.72 -21.55 -0.23
C GLU A 119 -19.71 -20.43 -0.58
N ALA A 120 -20.18 -19.66 0.41
CA ALA A 120 -21.03 -18.51 0.15
C ALA A 120 -20.25 -17.46 -0.63
N LYS A 121 -20.85 -17.03 -1.75
CA LYS A 121 -20.30 -16.02 -2.65
C LYS A 121 -21.00 -14.68 -2.41
N VAL A 122 -20.27 -13.70 -1.91
CA VAL A 122 -20.79 -12.34 -1.70
C VAL A 122 -20.22 -11.43 -2.77
N LYS A 123 -21.08 -10.75 -3.54
CA LYS A 123 -20.64 -9.70 -4.48
C LYS A 123 -20.05 -8.54 -3.70
N VAL A 124 -18.88 -8.07 -4.10
CA VAL A 124 -18.18 -6.96 -3.46
C VAL A 124 -17.61 -6.02 -4.52
N LEU A 125 -17.47 -4.76 -4.17
CA LEU A 125 -16.81 -3.77 -5.00
C LEU A 125 -15.41 -3.51 -4.44
N LEU A 126 -14.39 -3.66 -5.28
CA LEU A 126 -13.01 -3.37 -4.91
C LEU A 126 -12.58 -2.03 -5.51
N VAL A 127 -11.88 -1.23 -4.72
CA VAL A 127 -11.28 0.05 -5.09
C VAL A 127 -9.77 -0.05 -4.96
N VAL A 128 -9.05 0.18 -6.05
CA VAL A 128 -7.59 0.19 -6.06
C VAL A 128 -7.08 1.54 -5.58
N ARG A 129 -6.20 1.53 -4.56
CA ARG A 129 -5.59 2.73 -3.96
C ARG A 129 -4.07 2.60 -3.97
N ARG A 130 -3.34 3.64 -3.52
CA ARG A 130 -1.86 3.64 -3.52
C ARG A 130 -1.17 2.74 -2.50
N TYR A 131 -1.92 2.14 -1.57
CA TYR A 131 -1.35 1.29 -0.51
C TYR A 131 -2.14 -0.01 -0.28
N CYS A 132 -3.32 -0.13 -0.88
CA CYS A 132 -4.22 -1.25 -0.70
C CYS A 132 -5.23 -1.36 -1.84
N VAL A 133 -5.90 -2.51 -1.87
CA VAL A 133 -7.23 -2.65 -2.44
C VAL A 133 -8.25 -2.54 -1.32
N SER A 134 -9.17 -1.60 -1.40
CA SER A 134 -10.27 -1.46 -0.45
C SER A 134 -11.50 -2.20 -0.95
N GLN A 135 -12.06 -3.07 -0.14
CA GLN A 135 -13.47 -3.46 -0.31
C GLN A 135 -14.34 -2.32 0.20
N VAL A 136 -15.27 -1.86 -0.63
CA VAL A 136 -16.22 -0.80 -0.29
C VAL A 136 -17.66 -1.29 -0.37
N ASP A 137 -18.54 -0.67 0.40
CA ASP A 137 -19.99 -0.87 0.25
C ASP A 137 -20.57 -0.04 -0.90
N ILE A 138 -21.90 -0.15 -1.09
CA ILE A 138 -22.63 0.59 -2.13
C ILE A 138 -22.59 2.12 -1.95
N THR A 139 -22.30 2.60 -0.74
CA THR A 139 -22.18 4.03 -0.42
C THR A 139 -20.76 4.55 -0.65
N GLY A 140 -19.81 3.65 -0.93
CA GLY A 140 -18.39 3.96 -1.07
C GLY A 140 -17.62 3.97 0.25
N HIS A 141 -18.23 3.53 1.35
CA HIS A 141 -17.54 3.41 2.63
C HIS A 141 -16.66 2.16 2.64
N THR A 142 -15.40 2.33 3.07
CA THR A 142 -14.44 1.23 3.16
C THR A 142 -14.85 0.23 4.25
N LEU A 143 -15.06 -1.02 3.85
CA LEU A 143 -15.33 -2.15 4.74
C LEU A 143 -14.04 -2.81 5.22
N THR A 144 -13.06 -2.97 4.32
CA THR A 144 -11.79 -3.67 4.61
C THR A 144 -10.70 -3.23 3.63
N ASP A 145 -9.48 -3.01 4.12
CA ASP A 145 -8.30 -2.72 3.29
C ASP A 145 -7.37 -3.93 3.22
N TYR A 146 -7.16 -4.43 2.00
CA TYR A 146 -6.18 -5.47 1.69
C TYR A 146 -4.90 -4.77 1.22
N LYS A 147 -3.97 -4.53 2.14
CA LYS A 147 -2.71 -3.80 1.86
C LYS A 147 -1.81 -4.61 0.95
N TYR A 148 -1.16 -3.98 -0.03
CA TYR A 148 -0.33 -4.74 -0.96
C TYR A 148 0.85 -5.45 -0.29
N LYS A 149 1.43 -4.83 0.75
CA LYS A 149 2.48 -5.46 1.56
C LYS A 149 2.04 -6.78 2.21
N ASP A 150 0.74 -6.97 2.44
CA ASP A 150 0.17 -8.13 3.14
C ASP A 150 -0.41 -9.18 2.16
N ILE A 151 -0.33 -8.94 0.84
CA ILE A 151 -0.70 -9.93 -0.18
C ILE A 151 0.34 -11.05 -0.16
N GLU A 152 -0.11 -12.30 -0.03
CA GLU A 152 0.78 -13.46 0.11
C GLU A 152 0.94 -14.22 -1.20
N TYR A 153 -0.17 -14.53 -1.85
CA TYR A 153 -0.16 -15.25 -3.13
C TYR A 153 -1.39 -14.91 -3.96
N MET A 154 -1.29 -15.24 -5.24
CA MET A 154 -2.38 -15.16 -6.19
C MET A 154 -2.49 -16.46 -6.99
N ALA A 155 -3.71 -16.87 -7.31
CA ALA A 155 -3.95 -18.14 -8.01
C ALA A 155 -5.07 -18.01 -9.03
N LYS A 156 -5.00 -18.75 -10.14
CA LYS A 156 -6.08 -18.81 -11.13
C LYS A 156 -7.25 -19.61 -10.59
N VAL A 157 -8.45 -19.24 -11.00
CA VAL A 157 -9.66 -20.04 -10.76
C VAL A 157 -9.87 -20.94 -11.97
N ALA A 158 -9.71 -22.26 -11.78
CA ALA A 158 -9.81 -23.24 -12.88
C ALA A 158 -11.14 -23.13 -13.64
N ASP A 159 -12.24 -22.95 -12.91
CA ASP A 159 -13.59 -22.95 -13.47
C ASP A 159 -14.06 -21.56 -13.95
N HIS A 160 -13.20 -20.54 -13.88
CA HIS A 160 -13.57 -19.18 -14.27
C HIS A 160 -12.43 -18.49 -15.05
N PRO A 161 -12.40 -18.68 -16.39
CA PRO A 161 -11.41 -18.04 -17.25
C PRO A 161 -11.39 -16.53 -17.04
N GLY A 162 -10.19 -15.96 -16.84
CA GLY A 162 -10.03 -14.53 -16.58
C GLY A 162 -10.22 -14.11 -15.12
N ALA A 163 -10.47 -15.04 -14.21
CA ALA A 163 -10.51 -14.78 -12.78
C ALA A 163 -9.34 -15.38 -11.99
N PHE A 164 -9.01 -14.69 -10.91
CA PHE A 164 -7.94 -15.04 -9.99
C PHE A 164 -8.36 -14.72 -8.57
N VAL A 165 -7.72 -15.41 -7.63
CA VAL A 165 -7.83 -15.21 -6.20
C VAL A 165 -6.65 -14.37 -5.72
N VAL A 166 -6.94 -13.38 -4.89
CA VAL A 166 -5.93 -12.70 -4.06
C VAL A 166 -6.09 -13.15 -2.61
N ALA A 167 -5.01 -13.67 -2.03
CA ALA A 167 -4.92 -13.97 -0.61
C ALA A 167 -4.03 -12.92 0.08
N ALA A 168 -4.53 -12.34 1.17
CA ALA A 168 -3.80 -11.40 2.00
C ALA A 168 -4.11 -11.65 3.48
N GLY A 169 -3.11 -11.63 4.38
CA GLY A 169 -3.40 -11.76 5.82
C GLY A 169 -2.33 -12.32 6.77
N GLY A 170 -1.15 -12.74 6.32
CA GLY A 170 -0.05 -13.12 7.22
C GLY A 170 -0.19 -14.50 7.89
N PHE A 171 -1.08 -15.37 7.43
CA PHE A 171 -1.24 -16.72 7.99
C PHE A 171 -0.82 -17.74 6.94
N GLY A 172 0.44 -18.19 7.02
CA GLY A 172 1.09 -19.17 6.12
C GLY A 172 0.47 -20.58 6.07
N ARG A 173 -0.78 -20.72 6.47
CA ARG A 173 -1.69 -21.82 6.15
C ARG A 173 -3.04 -21.16 5.84
N LEU A 174 -3.73 -21.65 4.81
CA LEU A 174 -5.19 -21.50 4.65
C LEU A 174 -5.92 -21.96 5.94
N GLN A 175 -5.83 -21.19 7.02
CA GLN A 175 -6.59 -21.41 8.24
C GLN A 175 -7.92 -20.73 8.03
N LEU A 176 -8.87 -21.50 7.49
CA LEU A 176 -10.34 -21.53 7.64
C LEU A 176 -11.15 -20.24 7.98
N GLY A 177 -10.58 -19.03 7.93
CA GLY A 177 -11.22 -17.77 8.34
C GLY A 177 -10.88 -16.54 7.49
N THR A 178 -9.96 -16.65 6.52
CA THR A 178 -9.64 -15.58 5.57
C THR A 178 -10.36 -15.82 4.24
N GLY A 179 -11.23 -14.89 3.87
CA GLY A 179 -11.98 -14.96 2.61
C GLY A 179 -11.10 -14.64 1.40
N ALA A 180 -11.26 -15.41 0.33
CA ALA A 180 -10.60 -15.17 -0.96
C ALA A 180 -11.39 -14.13 -1.77
N LEU A 181 -10.69 -13.22 -2.43
CA LEU A 181 -11.31 -12.30 -3.39
C LEU A 181 -11.11 -12.81 -4.81
N VAL A 182 -12.20 -13.06 -5.53
CA VAL A 182 -12.20 -13.42 -6.94
C VAL A 182 -12.54 -12.20 -7.79
N VAL A 183 -11.63 -11.81 -8.67
CA VAL A 183 -11.78 -10.63 -9.54
C VAL A 183 -11.93 -11.08 -10.99
N SER A 184 -12.93 -10.58 -11.71
CA SER A 184 -13.27 -11.00 -13.08
C SER A 184 -12.42 -10.34 -14.19
N SER A 185 -11.39 -9.58 -13.84
CA SER A 185 -10.56 -8.84 -14.79
C SER A 185 -9.10 -8.82 -14.32
N ILE A 186 -8.31 -9.80 -14.78
CA ILE A 186 -6.91 -9.99 -14.39
C ILE A 186 -6.00 -8.81 -14.80
N LEU A 187 -5.91 -8.50 -16.10
CA LEU A 187 -4.89 -7.61 -16.65
C LEU A 187 -5.05 -6.16 -16.18
N ASP A 188 -6.29 -5.67 -16.18
CA ASP A 188 -6.60 -4.33 -15.71
C ASP A 188 -6.30 -4.21 -14.22
N PHE A 189 -6.75 -5.18 -13.41
CA PHE A 189 -6.45 -5.17 -11.99
C PHE A 189 -4.95 -5.14 -11.74
N PHE A 190 -4.13 -5.89 -12.47
CA PHE A 190 -2.67 -5.87 -12.25
C PHE A 190 -2.02 -4.55 -12.61
N THR A 191 -2.39 -3.99 -13.76
CA THR A 191 -1.89 -2.71 -14.21
C THR A 191 -2.18 -1.62 -13.18
N PHE A 192 -3.32 -1.71 -12.48
CA PHE A 192 -3.70 -0.71 -11.48
C PHE A 192 -3.27 -1.05 -10.06
N ALA A 193 -3.34 -2.30 -9.62
CA ALA A 193 -3.08 -2.66 -8.22
C ALA A 193 -1.60 -2.93 -7.95
N VAL A 194 -0.87 -3.43 -8.95
CA VAL A 194 0.47 -4.00 -8.78
C VAL A 194 1.56 -3.25 -9.56
N CYS A 195 1.20 -2.30 -10.43
CA CYS A 195 2.16 -1.38 -11.07
C CYS A 195 2.18 0.02 -10.41
N PRO A 196 3.28 0.79 -10.57
CA PRO A 196 3.31 2.21 -10.23
C PRO A 196 2.24 2.99 -11.01
N PRO A 197 1.58 4.00 -10.39
CA PRO A 197 1.88 4.62 -9.09
C PRO A 197 1.17 3.99 -7.88
N TYR A 198 0.40 2.92 -8.06
CA TYR A 198 -0.45 2.38 -7.00
C TYR A 198 0.24 1.33 -6.13
N SER A 199 1.14 0.56 -6.71
CA SER A 199 1.83 -0.55 -6.05
C SER A 199 3.18 -0.15 -5.45
N GLU A 200 3.33 1.11 -5.05
CA GLU A 200 4.60 1.61 -4.51
C GLU A 200 5.03 0.85 -3.25
N THR A 201 4.13 0.11 -2.60
CA THR A 201 4.36 -0.66 -1.38
C THR A 201 4.64 -2.15 -1.61
N THR A 202 4.51 -2.65 -2.84
CA THR A 202 4.66 -4.07 -3.14
C THR A 202 6.13 -4.44 -3.29
N GLU A 203 6.51 -5.60 -2.76
CA GLU A 203 7.86 -6.13 -2.94
C GLU A 203 8.06 -6.69 -4.34
N ALA A 204 9.30 -6.61 -4.84
CA ALA A 204 9.63 -7.06 -6.20
C ALA A 204 9.30 -8.54 -6.42
N GLU A 205 9.56 -9.39 -5.43
CA GLU A 205 9.25 -10.83 -5.50
C GLU A 205 7.75 -11.09 -5.72
N LYS A 206 6.87 -10.25 -5.11
CA LYS A 206 5.42 -10.33 -5.32
C LYS A 206 5.01 -9.87 -6.70
N PHE A 207 5.74 -8.92 -7.26
CA PHE A 207 5.58 -8.49 -8.65
C PHE A 207 5.99 -9.61 -9.62
N ASP A 208 7.08 -10.32 -9.34
CA ASP A 208 7.55 -11.45 -10.15
C ASP A 208 6.54 -12.62 -10.13
N MET A 209 5.99 -12.97 -8.97
CA MET A 209 4.89 -13.95 -8.87
C MET A 209 3.68 -13.57 -9.75
N VAL A 210 3.37 -12.27 -9.82
CA VAL A 210 2.29 -11.74 -10.67
C VAL A 210 2.65 -11.85 -12.15
N LEU A 211 3.88 -11.52 -12.53
CA LEU A 211 4.35 -11.66 -13.91
C LEU A 211 4.31 -13.12 -14.37
N GLU A 212 4.68 -14.07 -13.52
CA GLU A 212 4.55 -15.51 -13.81
C GLU A 212 3.10 -15.94 -14.00
N LEU A 213 2.19 -15.45 -13.14
CA LEU A 213 0.76 -15.72 -13.28
C LEU A 213 0.22 -15.22 -14.63
N ILE A 214 0.62 -14.00 -15.02
CA ILE A 214 0.22 -13.35 -16.28
C ILE A 214 0.87 -14.04 -17.49
N SER A 215 2.14 -14.42 -17.42
CA SER A 215 2.82 -15.09 -18.53
C SER A 215 2.17 -16.44 -18.83
N GLY A 216 1.73 -17.17 -17.81
CA GLY A 216 0.92 -18.37 -17.98
C GLY A 216 -0.51 -18.12 -18.49
N LEU A 217 -0.97 -16.86 -18.64
CA LEU A 217 -2.25 -16.49 -19.27
C LEU A 217 -2.09 -16.14 -20.75
N SER A 218 -0.86 -16.09 -21.28
CA SER A 218 -0.64 -15.83 -22.69
C SER A 218 -1.31 -16.96 -23.51
N PRO A 219 -2.22 -16.64 -24.44
CA PRO A 219 -2.77 -17.66 -25.33
C PRO A 219 -1.63 -18.17 -26.22
N LEU A 220 -1.54 -19.50 -26.37
CA LEU A 220 -0.93 -20.11 -27.55
C LEU A 220 -1.81 -19.81 -28.77
#